data_AF-A0A2N3AWJ3-F1
#
_entry.id   AF-A0A2N3AWJ3-F1
#
_cell.length_a   1.000
_cell.length_b   1.000
_cell.length_c   1.000
_cell.angle_alpha   90.00
_cell.angle_beta   90.00
_cell.angle_gamma   90.00
#
_symmetry.space_group_name_H-M   'P 1'
#
loop_
_entity.id
_entity.type
_entity.pdbx_description
1 polymer ?
#
loop_
_entity_poly.entity_id
_entity_poly.type
_entity_poly.pdbx_seq_one_letter_code
_entity_poly.pdbx_strand_id
1 'polypeptide(L)' 'MSAAALPYAITALVPVLIGPLPVDSQSMTVPLCNGGTITIALGTIPLDDGEAPMDNRQCHPSGCHAGTSREKAKRTI' A
#
# COMPACT_ATOMS: atom_id res chain seq x y z
N MET A 1 -35.03 -5.08 -23.78
CA MET A 1 -34.30 -4.68 -22.55
C MET A 1 -35.11 -5.19 -21.38
N SER A 2 -34.55 -6.12 -20.58
CA SER A 2 -35.33 -6.80 -19.53
C SER A 2 -35.59 -5.85 -18.36
N ALA A 3 -36.86 -5.54 -18.08
CA ALA A 3 -37.27 -4.64 -16.99
C ALA A 3 -36.78 -5.11 -15.61
N ALA A 4 -36.52 -6.42 -15.47
CA ALA A 4 -35.99 -7.01 -14.24
C ALA A 4 -34.53 -6.60 -13.92
N ALA A 5 -33.76 -6.12 -14.89
CA ALA A 5 -32.35 -5.77 -14.70
C ALA A 5 -32.13 -4.34 -14.17
N LEU A 6 -33.12 -3.46 -14.32
CA LEU A 6 -33.06 -2.06 -13.89
C LEU A 6 -32.79 -1.90 -12.37
N PRO A 7 -33.51 -2.60 -11.46
CA PRO A 7 -33.23 -2.46 -10.03
C PRO A 7 -31.81 -2.92 -9.66
N TYR A 8 -31.32 -4.01 -10.27
CA TYR A 8 -29.95 -4.51 -10.06
C TYR A 8 -28.88 -3.53 -10.54
N ALA A 9 -29.12 -2.85 -11.66
CA ALA A 9 -28.20 -1.83 -12.17
C ALA A 9 -28.08 -0.64 -11.21
N ILE A 10 -29.17 -0.27 -10.52
CA ILE A 10 -29.16 0.83 -9.55
C ILE A 10 -28.46 0.40 -8.26
N THR A 11 -28.71 -0.81 -7.73
CA THR A 11 -28.03 -1.29 -6.52
C THR A 11 -26.53 -1.49 -6.73
N ALA A 12 -26.09 -1.83 -7.94
CA ALA A 12 -24.67 -1.94 -8.26
C ALA A 12 -23.89 -0.61 -8.09
N LEU A 13 -24.57 0.53 -8.17
CA LEU A 13 -23.97 1.86 -8.02
C LEU A 13 -23.86 2.33 -6.56
N VAL A 14 -24.45 1.60 -5.61
CA VAL A 14 -24.48 1.99 -4.20
C VAL A 14 -23.08 2.22 -3.60
N PRO A 15 -22.05 1.37 -3.83
CA PRO A 15 -20.71 1.62 -3.29
C PRO A 15 -20.08 2.93 -3.80
N VAL A 16 -20.36 3.31 -5.05
CA VAL A 16 -19.87 4.56 -5.64
C VAL A 16 -20.54 5.78 -4.99
N LEU A 17 -21.83 5.66 -4.65
CA LEU A 17 -22.60 6.72 -3.99
C LEU A 17 -22.22 6.90 -2.52
N ILE A 18 -21.88 5.82 -1.82
CA ILE A 18 -21.46 5.85 -0.41
C ILE A 18 -20.01 6.33 -0.27
N GLY A 19 -19.19 6.17 -1.31
CA GLY A 19 -17.78 6.50 -1.27
C GLY A 19 -16.94 5.47 -0.53
N PRO A 20 -15.62 5.66 -0.44
CA PRO A 20 -14.75 4.75 0.30
C PRO A 20 -15.19 4.68 1.76
N LEU A 21 -15.41 3.46 2.27
CA LEU A 21 -15.65 3.28 3.70
C LEU A 21 -14.43 3.79 4.48
N PRO A 22 -14.63 4.40 5.66
CA PRO A 22 -13.53 4.76 6.54
C PRO A 22 -12.76 3.49 6.87
N VAL A 23 -11.49 3.44 6.46
CA VAL A 23 -10.56 2.37 6.76
C VAL A 23 -9.74 2.77 7.98
N ASP A 24 -9.71 1.90 8.99
CA ASP A 24 -8.82 2.09 10.13
C ASP A 24 -7.37 2.08 9.64
N SER A 25 -6.71 3.24 9.73
CA SER A 25 -5.32 3.37 9.39
C SER A 25 -4.49 2.67 10.46
N GLN A 26 -3.82 1.58 10.07
CA GLN A 26 -2.87 0.93 10.96
C GLN A 26 -1.69 1.87 11.14
N SER A 27 -1.21 2.04 12.37
CA SER A 27 0.00 2.81 12.63
C SER A 27 0.93 2.00 13.53
N MET A 28 2.22 2.10 13.24
CA MET A 28 3.26 1.47 14.04
C MET A 28 4.12 2.57 14.66
N THR A 29 4.25 2.55 15.98
CA THR A 29 5.18 3.41 16.69
C THR A 29 6.47 2.65 16.92
N VAL A 30 7.60 3.20 16.49
CA VAL A 30 8.92 2.59 16.67
C VAL A 30 9.86 3.50 17.46
N PRO A 31 10.63 2.95 18.41
CA PRO A 31 11.66 3.70 19.11
C PRO A 31 12.85 3.99 18.19
N LEU A 32 13.42 5.17 18.35
CA LEU A 32 14.66 5.59 17.69
C LEU A 32 15.85 5.35 18.62
N CYS A 33 17.02 5.08 18.04
CA CYS A 33 18.26 4.85 18.79
C CYS A 33 18.66 6.03 19.69
N ASN A 34 18.21 7.25 19.36
CA ASN A 34 18.46 8.46 20.17
C ASN A 34 17.39 8.71 21.25
N GLY A 35 16.57 7.71 21.58
CA GLY A 35 15.56 7.78 22.64
C GLY A 35 14.24 8.46 22.26
N GLY A 36 14.06 8.85 21.00
CA GLY A 36 12.78 9.35 20.46
C GLY A 36 11.87 8.24 19.97
N THR A 37 10.66 8.59 19.54
CA THR A 37 9.73 7.66 18.87
C THR A 37 9.16 8.32 17.62
N ILE A 38 8.93 7.53 16.57
CA ILE A 38 8.19 7.99 15.39
C ILE A 38 6.97 7.10 15.16
N THR A 39 5.89 7.72 14.69
CA THR A 39 4.67 7.03 14.28
C THR A 39 4.67 6.93 12.76
N ILE A 40 4.67 5.70 12.25
CA ILE A 40 4.60 5.41 10.82
C ILE A 40 3.17 4.95 10.53
N ALA A 41 2.46 5.68 9.67
CA ALA A 41 1.19 5.20 9.15
C ALA A 41 1.46 4.03 8.18
N LEU A 42 0.95 2.86 8.52
CA LEU A 42 0.87 1.74 7.59
C LEU A 42 -0.29 2.06 6.62
N GLY A 43 0.07 2.52 5.43
CA GLY A 43 -0.88 2.58 4.33
C GLY A 43 -1.39 1.19 3.99
N THR A 44 -2.63 1.09 3.50
CA THR A 44 -3.20 -0.12 2.93
C THR A 44 -2.65 -0.34 1.52
N ILE A 45 -1.33 -0.40 1.33
CA ILE A 45 -0.76 -0.77 0.04
C ILE A 45 -1.25 -2.20 -0.20
N PRO A 46 -2.15 -2.45 -1.16
CA PRO A 46 -2.56 -3.79 -1.47
C PRO A 46 -1.29 -4.58 -1.80
N LEU A 47 -1.13 -5.74 -1.16
CA LEU A 47 -0.19 -6.77 -1.59
C LEU A 47 -0.73 -7.42 -2.87
N ASP A 48 -1.13 -6.61 -3.85
CA ASP A 48 -1.24 -7.08 -5.21
C ASP A 48 0.19 -7.37 -5.67
N ASP A 49 0.34 -8.46 -6.40
CA ASP A 49 1.55 -8.89 -7.07
C ASP A 49 2.06 -7.90 -8.14
N GLY A 50 1.39 -6.75 -8.30
CA GLY A 50 1.84 -5.60 -9.06
C GLY A 50 2.55 -4.58 -8.18
N GLU A 51 3.89 -4.61 -8.25
CA GLU A 51 4.83 -3.54 -7.89
C GLU A 51 4.41 -2.65 -6.69
N ALA A 52 4.98 -2.95 -5.51
CA ALA A 52 5.10 -1.96 -4.44
C ALA A 52 5.54 -0.63 -5.06
N PRO A 53 5.00 0.54 -4.65
CA PRO A 53 5.34 1.82 -5.25
C PRO A 53 6.84 1.85 -5.39
N MET A 54 7.33 1.86 -6.64
CA MET A 54 8.73 2.01 -6.94
C MET A 54 9.07 3.42 -6.45
N ASP A 55 9.32 3.52 -5.15
CA ASP A 55 9.97 4.66 -4.58
C ASP A 55 11.24 4.76 -5.42
N ASN A 56 11.38 5.91 -6.06
CA ASN A 56 12.48 6.31 -6.89
C ASN A 56 13.76 6.44 -6.04
N ARG A 57 13.95 5.55 -5.06
CA ARG A 57 15.18 5.17 -4.39
C ARG A 57 16.11 4.52 -5.39
N GLN A 58 16.49 5.29 -6.41
CA GLN A 58 17.85 5.23 -6.88
C GLN A 58 18.72 5.50 -5.65
N CYS A 59 19.14 4.45 -4.96
CA CYS A 59 20.08 4.54 -3.84
C CYS A 59 21.50 4.93 -4.30
N HIS A 60 21.66 5.15 -5.62
CA HIS A 60 22.91 5.41 -6.31
C HIS A 60 23.39 6.87 -6.17
N PRO A 61 22.55 7.91 -6.32
CA PRO A 61 22.96 9.30 -6.11
C PRO A 61 23.00 9.67 -4.63
N SER A 62 22.31 8.93 -3.75
CA SER A 62 22.21 9.22 -2.32
C SER A 62 23.35 8.62 -1.48
N GLY A 63 24.35 7.98 -2.10
CA GLY A 63 25.52 7.45 -1.38
C GLY A 63 25.19 6.34 -0.37
N CYS A 64 24.09 5.61 -0.56
CA CYS A 64 23.71 4.53 0.37
C CYS A 64 24.70 3.36 0.27
N HIS A 65 25.61 3.26 1.24
CA HIS A 65 26.59 2.16 1.36
C HIS A 65 25.98 0.74 1.45
N ALA A 66 24.66 0.61 1.62
CA ALA A 66 23.98 -0.68 1.80
C ALA A 66 23.16 -1.15 0.57
N GLY A 67 23.11 -0.38 -0.53
CA GLY A 67 22.16 -0.61 -1.62
C GLY A 67 22.41 -1.86 -2.47
N THR A 68 23.66 -2.34 -2.56
CA THR A 68 24.04 -3.44 -3.45
C THR A 68 24.66 -4.65 -2.75
N SER A 69 24.98 -4.56 -1.45
CA SER A 69 25.69 -5.63 -0.71
C SER A 69 24.79 -6.56 0.11
N ARG A 70 23.47 -6.36 0.11
CA ARG A 70 22.56 -7.31 0.77
C ARG A 70 22.30 -8.49 -0.15
N GLU A 71 22.50 -9.68 0.38
CA GLU A 71 22.11 -10.94 -0.26
C GLU A 71 20.63 -10.86 -0.65
N LYS A 72 20.35 -11.05 -1.93
CA LYS A 72 18.98 -11.12 -2.44
C LYS A 72 18.55 -12.57 -2.39
N ALA A 73 17.52 -12.88 -1.60
CA ALA A 73 16.93 -14.22 -1.59
C ALA A 73 16.49 -14.58 -3.01
N LYS A 74 17.00 -15.71 -3.53
CA LYS A 74 16.65 -16.20 -4.87
C LYS A 74 15.16 -16.51 -4.90
N ARG A 75 14.39 -15.75 -5.69
CA ARG A 75 12.98 -16.05 -5.95
C ARG A 75 12.93 -17.35 -6.76
N THR A 76 12.48 -18.43 -6.14
CA THR A 76 12.13 -19.67 -6.84
C THR A 76 10.81 -19.44 -7.55
N ILE A 77 10.85 -19.50 -8.88
CA ILE A 77 9.67 -19.56 -9.74
C ILE A 77 9.06 -20.96 -9.71
#